data_AF-A0A6P0PKF8-F1
#
_entry.id   AF-A0A6P0PKF8-F1
#
_cell.length_a   1.000
_cell.length_b   1.000
_cell.length_c   1.000
_cell.angle_alpha   90.00
_cell.angle_beta   90.00
_cell.angle_gamma   90.00
#
_symmetry.space_group_name_H-M   'P 1'
#
loop_
_entity.id
_entity.type
_entity.pdbx_description
1 polymer ?
#
loop_
_entity_poly.entity_id
_entity_poly.type
_entity_poly.pdbx_seq_one_letter_code
_entity_poly.pdbx_strand_id
1 'polypeptide(L)'
;MGLCLLVYTLAHRALRQALSRTKQTIDNQLGKPTATPTMRWVFQCFQSIHIGLVDGVQQIINLTQEHQGILQFLGAPCQKYYLLI
;
A
#
# COMPACT_ATOMS: atom_id res chain seq x y z
N MET A 1 23.27 -0.87 -3.81
CA MET A 1 22.52 0.03 -2.91
C MET A 1 21.84 1.21 -3.63
N GLY A 2 22.39 1.78 -4.71
CA GLY A 2 21.73 2.91 -5.41
C GLY A 2 20.34 2.59 -5.99
N LEU A 3 20.17 1.42 -6.60
CA LEU A 3 18.92 1.04 -7.24
C LEU A 3 17.74 0.94 -6.25
N CYS A 4 17.92 0.35 -5.07
CA CYS A 4 16.82 0.25 -4.10
C CYS A 4 16.39 1.61 -3.55
N LEU A 5 17.34 2.54 -3.36
CA LEU A 5 17.03 3.91 -2.97
C LEU A 5 16.32 4.68 -4.11
N LEU A 6 16.71 4.44 -5.36
CA LEU A 6 16.01 5.00 -6.52
C LEU A 6 14.55 4.49 -6.56
N VAL A 7 14.33 3.19 -6.46
CA VAL A 7 12.97 2.59 -6.44
C VAL A 7 12.16 3.15 -5.27
N TYR A 8 12.76 3.25 -4.08
CA TYR A 8 12.10 3.83 -2.90
C TYR A 8 11.68 5.28 -3.12
N THR A 9 12.56 6.12 -3.67
CA THR A 9 12.27 7.54 -3.92
C THR A 9 11.23 7.74 -5.02
N LEU A 10 11.26 6.91 -6.07
CA LEU A 10 10.24 6.90 -7.12
C LEU A 10 8.86 6.52 -6.58
N ALA A 11 8.76 5.42 -5.83
CA ALA A 11 7.51 4.99 -5.21
C ALA A 11 6.94 6.07 -4.28
N HIS A 12 7.81 6.67 -3.46
CA HIS A 12 7.44 7.73 -2.53
C HIS A 12 6.88 8.97 -3.25
N ARG A 13 7.53 9.41 -4.34
CA ARG A 13 7.08 10.53 -5.16
C ARG A 13 5.77 10.21 -5.86
N ALA A 14 5.65 9.03 -6.47
CA ALA A 14 4.46 8.60 -7.19
C ALA A 14 3.23 8.56 -6.28
N LEU A 15 3.36 7.97 -5.09
CA LEU A 15 2.27 7.89 -4.11
C LEU A 15 1.78 9.28 -3.68
N ARG A 16 2.69 10.18 -3.31
CA ARG A 16 2.33 11.56 -2.90
C ARG A 16 1.69 12.35 -4.04
N GLN A 17 2.16 12.16 -5.27
CA GLN A 17 1.54 12.77 -6.45
C GLN A 17 0.13 12.25 -6.69
N ALA A 18 -0.10 10.94 -6.54
CA ALA A 18 -1.44 10.36 -6.67
C ALA A 18 -2.39 10.93 -5.61
N LEU A 19 -1.99 10.94 -4.34
CA LEU A 19 -2.76 11.52 -3.22
C LEU A 19 -3.08 13.00 -3.43
N SER A 20 -2.09 13.78 -3.89
CA SER A 20 -2.28 15.21 -4.15
C SER A 20 -3.27 15.46 -5.30
N ARG A 21 -3.25 14.63 -6.34
CA ARG A 21 -4.17 14.73 -7.48
C ARG A 21 -5.61 14.39 -7.09
N THR A 22 -5.80 13.37 -6.27
CA THR A 22 -7.13 12.94 -5.82
C THR A 22 -7.63 13.70 -4.59
N LYS A 23 -6.80 14.54 -3.97
CA LYS A 23 -7.06 15.22 -2.68
C LYS A 23 -7.43 14.24 -1.55
N GLN A 24 -6.90 13.03 -1.63
CA GLN A 24 -7.11 12.00 -0.61
C GLN A 24 -5.89 11.92 0.32
N THR A 25 -6.11 11.31 1.48
CA THR A 25 -5.10 11.13 2.52
C THR A 25 -5.05 9.68 2.94
N ILE A 26 -3.90 9.27 3.48
CA ILE A 26 -3.73 8.00 4.19
C ILE A 26 -3.41 8.35 5.64
N ASP A 27 -3.88 7.55 6.59
CA ASP A 27 -3.55 7.77 7.99
C ASP A 27 -2.06 7.53 8.26
N ASN A 28 -1.47 8.34 9.12
CA ASN A 28 -0.10 8.17 9.58
C ASN A 28 -0.02 7.16 10.75
N GLN A 29 1.19 6.96 11.29
CA GLN A 29 1.44 6.09 12.45
C GLN A 29 0.59 6.40 13.70
N LEU A 30 0.08 7.63 13.81
CA LEU A 30 -0.75 8.09 14.92
C LEU A 30 -2.26 8.08 14.57
N GLY A 31 -2.64 7.50 13.43
CA GLY A 31 -4.03 7.47 12.96
C GLY A 31 -4.55 8.82 12.44
N LYS A 32 -3.66 9.76 12.10
CA LYS A 32 -4.06 11.07 11.57
C LYS A 32 -3.93 11.11 10.06
N PRO A 33 -4.92 11.65 9.32
CA PRO A 33 -4.85 11.73 7.87
C PRO A 33 -3.69 12.61 7.42
N THR A 34 -2.91 12.12 6.47
CA THR A 34 -1.79 12.85 5.86
C THR A 34 -1.77 12.70 4.34
N ALA A 35 -1.47 13.80 3.64
CA ALA A 35 -1.21 13.80 2.20
C ALA A 35 0.26 13.48 1.87
N THR A 36 1.14 13.43 2.87
CA THR A 36 2.58 13.21 2.71
C THR A 36 3.08 12.01 3.53
N PRO A 37 2.52 10.81 3.33
CA PRO A 37 2.98 9.62 4.04
C PRO A 37 4.45 9.31 3.66
N THR A 38 5.12 8.51 4.49
CA THR A 38 6.44 7.95 4.17
C THR A 38 6.28 6.54 3.62
N MET A 39 7.13 6.14 2.67
CA MET A 39 7.08 4.75 2.15
C MET A 39 7.41 3.72 3.23
N ARG A 40 8.25 4.09 4.22
CA ARG A 40 8.46 3.24 5.40
C ARG A 40 7.15 2.92 6.11
N TRP A 41 6.32 3.93 6.39
CA TRP A 41 5.03 3.71 7.04
C TRP A 41 4.10 2.88 6.17
N VAL A 42 4.02 3.20 4.87
CA VAL A 42 3.21 2.42 3.93
C VAL A 42 3.60 0.95 3.97
N PHE A 43 4.89 0.61 3.94
CA PHE A 43 5.34 -0.78 4.06
C PHE A 43 4.99 -1.42 5.40
N GLN A 44 4.98 -0.66 6.49
CA GLN A 44 4.54 -1.15 7.80
C GLN A 44 3.05 -1.48 7.82
N CYS A 45 2.20 -0.71 7.13
CA CYS A 45 0.76 -1.02 7.02
C CYS A 45 0.52 -2.42 6.41
N PHE A 46 1.36 -2.86 5.47
CA PHE A 46 1.23 -4.19 4.84
C PHE A 46 1.92 -5.31 5.61
N GLN A 47 2.43 -5.05 6.83
CA GLN A 47 2.93 -6.11 7.69
C GLN A 47 1.77 -6.98 8.17
N SER A 48 2.03 -8.28 8.32
CA SER A 48 1.04 -9.26 8.78
C SER A 48 -0.14 -9.50 7.82
N ILE A 49 0.08 -9.31 6.51
CA ILE A 49 -0.82 -9.83 5.46
C ILE A 49 -0.28 -11.19 5.02
N HIS A 50 -1.15 -12.19 4.99
CA HIS A 50 -0.75 -13.57 4.73
C HIS A 50 -1.60 -14.21 3.64
N ILE A 51 -1.02 -15.16 2.91
CA ILE A 51 -1.80 -16.07 2.06
C ILE A 51 -2.09 -17.31 2.90
N GLY A 52 -3.37 -17.64 3.03
CA GLY A 52 -3.81 -18.84 3.72
C GLY A 52 -4.79 -19.64 2.87
N LEU A 53 -5.03 -20.89 3.26
CA LEU A 53 -5.98 -21.77 2.61
C LEU A 53 -7.21 -21.89 3.50
N VAL A 54 -8.36 -21.43 3.02
CA VAL A 54 -9.66 -21.50 3.68
C VAL A 54 -10.57 -22.33 2.79
N ASP A 55 -11.08 -23.44 3.32
CA ASP A 55 -11.95 -24.37 2.58
C ASP A 55 -11.38 -24.83 1.22
N GLY A 56 -10.07 -25.05 1.14
CA GLY A 56 -9.40 -25.48 -0.10
C GLY A 56 -9.06 -24.35 -1.07
N VAL A 57 -9.47 -23.12 -0.78
CA VAL A 57 -9.24 -21.94 -1.64
C VAL A 57 -8.15 -21.06 -1.03
N GLN A 58 -7.18 -20.63 -1.86
CA GLN A 58 -6.20 -19.64 -1.43
C GLN A 58 -6.87 -18.27 -1.28
N GLN A 59 -6.70 -17.67 -0.11
CA GLN A 59 -7.26 -16.38 0.23
C GLN A 59 -6.22 -15.53 0.96
N ILE A 60 -6.40 -14.21 0.88
CA ILE A 60 -5.56 -13.27 1.62
C ILE A 60 -6.21 -12.99 2.97
N ILE A 61 -5.45 -13.28 4.01
CA ILE A 61 -5.82 -13.07 5.40
C ILE A 61 -5.32 -11.68 5.81
N ASN A 62 -6.15 -10.96 6.57
CA ASN A 62 -5.84 -9.65 7.15
C ASN A 62 -5.68 -8.50 6.12
N LEU A 63 -6.36 -8.61 4.97
CA LEU A 63 -6.45 -7.51 4.01
C LEU A 63 -7.64 -6.59 4.36
N THR A 64 -7.36 -5.43 4.94
CA THR A 64 -8.39 -4.47 5.39
C THR A 64 -8.76 -3.46 4.30
N GLN A 65 -9.82 -2.68 4.54
CA GLN A 65 -10.21 -1.57 3.64
C GLN A 65 -9.12 -0.50 3.52
N GLU A 66 -8.37 -0.23 4.59
CA GLU A 66 -7.23 0.69 4.54
C GLU A 66 -6.16 0.19 3.55
N HIS A 67 -5.84 -1.11 3.57
CA HIS A 67 -4.89 -1.69 2.63
C HIS A 67 -5.37 -1.52 1.18
N GLN A 68 -6.65 -1.79 0.91
CA GLN A 68 -7.25 -1.58 -0.42
C GLN A 68 -7.20 -0.11 -0.84
N GLY A 69 -7.49 0.80 0.08
CA GLY A 69 -7.40 2.25 -0.11
C GLY A 69 -5.97 2.74 -0.38
N ILE A 70 -4.94 2.07 0.12
CA ILE A 70 -3.55 2.36 -0.25
C ILE A 70 -3.20 1.75 -1.62
N LEU A 71 -3.65 0.51 -1.89
CA LEU A 71 -3.36 -0.22 -3.13
C LEU A 71 -3.92 0.46 -4.38
N GLN A 72 -5.03 1.20 -4.30
CA GLN A 72 -5.53 2.01 -5.42
C GLN A 72 -4.51 3.05 -5.91
N PHE A 73 -3.68 3.60 -5.02
CA PHE A 73 -2.67 4.59 -5.39
C PHE A 73 -1.37 3.98 -5.93
N LEU A 74 -1.10 2.71 -5.60
CA LEU A 74 0.06 1.97 -6.08
C LEU A 74 -0.17 1.36 -7.48
N GLY A 75 -1.44 1.18 -7.85
CA GLY A 75 -1.88 0.76 -9.19
C GLY A 75 -2.12 -0.75 -9.34
N ALA A 76 -2.65 -1.12 -10.50
CA ALA A 76 -3.09 -2.49 -10.80
C ALA A 76 -2.00 -3.58 -10.64
N PRO A 77 -0.72 -3.35 -11.02
CA PRO A 77 0.32 -4.37 -10.81
C PRO A 77 0.52 -4.73 -9.34
N CYS A 78 0.40 -3.76 -8.43
CA CYS A 78 0.51 -4.00 -6.99
C CYS A 78 -0.71 -4.77 -6.47
N GLN A 79 -1.92 -4.45 -6.95
CA GLN A 79 -3.16 -5.11 -6.54
C GLN A 79 -3.19 -6.60 -6.90
N LYS A 80 -2.58 -7.00 -8.02
CA LYS A 80 -2.51 -8.41 -8.44
C LYS A 80 -1.80 -9.32 -7.43
N TYR A 81 -0.78 -8.83 -6.74
CA TYR A 81 -0.12 -9.57 -5.66
C TYR A 81 -1.07 -9.86 -4.49
N TYR A 82 -2.15 -9.09 -4.39
CA TYR A 82 -3.18 -9.25 -3.38
C TYR A 82 -4.47 -9.90 -3.91
N LEU A 83 -4.44 -10.57 -5.06
CA LEU A 83 -5.60 -11.27 -5.65
C LEU A 83 -6.85 -10.36 -5.81
N LEU A 84 -6.65 -9.04 -5.95
CA LEU A 84 -7.74 -8.06 -6.08
C LEU A 84 -8.18 -7.80 -7.53
N ILE A 85 -7.54 -8.44 -8.52
CA ILE A 85 -7.80 -8.31 -9.98
C ILE A 85 -7.58 -9.65 -10.66
#